data_AF-A0A533S4Q9-F1
#
_entry.id   AF-A0A533S4Q9-F1
#
_cell.length_a   1.000
_cell.length_b   1.000
_cell.length_c   1.000
_cell.angle_alpha   90.00
_cell.angle_beta   90.00
_cell.angle_gamma   90.00
#
_symmetry.space_group_name_H-M   'P 1'
#
loop_
_entity.id
_entity.type
_entity.pdbx_description
1 polymer ?
#
loop_
_entity_poly.entity_id
_entity_poly.type
_entity_poly.pdbx_seq_one_letter_code
_entity_poly.pdbx_strand_id
1 'polypeptide(L)' 'MTNSRTREPLVDAPTLAGELAVSTSWVYYAARVGLIPCHRIGKYIRFKPSEVYGALAL' A
#
# COMPACT_ATOMS: atom_id res chain seq x y z
N MET A 1 24.73 -1.19 18.04
CA MET A 1 23.45 -0.47 18.28
C MET A 1 23.06 0.20 16.96
N THR A 2 21.93 0.01 16.28
CA THR A 2 20.61 -0.55 16.59
C THR A 2 20.08 -1.06 15.25
N ASN A 3 19.93 -2.38 15.06
CA ASN A 3 19.47 -2.95 13.78
C ASN A 3 17.92 -2.93 13.77
N SER A 4 17.36 -1.72 13.67
CA SER A 4 15.92 -1.49 13.55
C SER A 4 15.48 -1.86 12.14
N ARG A 5 15.34 -3.15 11.84
CA ARG A 5 14.55 -3.59 10.67
C ARG A 5 13.09 -3.25 10.95
N THR A 6 12.70 -2.01 10.71
CA THR A 6 11.33 -1.53 10.88
C THR A 6 10.46 -2.35 9.92
N ARG A 7 9.82 -3.40 10.44
CA ARG A 7 8.80 -4.14 9.70
C ARG A 7 7.59 -3.23 9.62
N GLU A 8 7.57 -2.42 8.58
CA GLU A 8 6.40 -1.62 8.25
C GLU A 8 5.19 -2.55 8.08
N PRO A 9 4.08 -2.30 8.80
CA PRO A 9 2.91 -3.14 8.72
C PRO A 9 2.26 -3.03 7.35
N LEU A 10 1.77 -4.15 6.85
CA LEU A 10 0.98 -4.21 5.63
C LEU A 10 -0.45 -3.76 5.89
N VAL A 11 -0.88 -2.70 5.22
CA VAL A 11 -2.24 -2.14 5.34
C VAL A 11 -3.17 -2.71 4.28
N ASP A 12 -4.48 -2.66 4.52
CA ASP A 12 -5.48 -3.02 3.51
C ASP A 12 -5.87 -1.81 2.65
N ALA A 13 -6.71 -2.04 1.64
CA ALA A 13 -7.14 -0.98 0.73
C ALA A 13 -7.91 0.16 1.44
N PRO A 14 -8.88 -0.10 2.35
CA PRO A 14 -9.55 0.97 3.09
C PRO A 14 -8.61 1.84 3.92
N THR A 15 -7.65 1.23 4.64
CA THR A 15 -6.66 1.99 5.42
C THR A 15 -5.79 2.84 4.50
N LEU A 16 -5.25 2.26 3.42
CA LEU A 16 -4.43 3.02 2.47
C LEU A 16 -5.20 4.17 1.81
N ALA A 17 -6.48 3.96 1.50
CA ALA A 17 -7.35 4.99 0.93
C ALA A 17 -7.52 6.18 1.88
N GLY A 18 -7.67 5.90 3.19
CA GLY A 18 -7.72 6.92 4.23
C GLY A 18 -6.41 7.70 4.34
N GLU A 19 -5.26 7.03 4.25
CA GLU A 19 -3.95 7.70 4.30
C GLU A 19 -3.68 8.58 3.07
N LEU A 20 -4.05 8.11 1.88
CA LEU A 20 -3.89 8.86 0.62
C LEU A 20 -4.99 9.90 0.38
N ALA A 21 -6.01 9.98 1.24
CA ALA A 21 -7.21 10.80 1.05
C ALA A 21 -7.92 10.56 -0.31
N VAL A 22 -7.99 9.30 -0.74
CA VAL A 22 -8.65 8.86 -1.99
C VAL A 22 -9.76 7.87 -1.70
N SER A 23 -10.54 7.50 -2.72
CA SER A 23 -11.54 6.44 -2.57
C SER A 23 -10.89 5.04 -2.54
N THR A 24 -11.47 4.10 -1.80
CA THR A 24 -11.06 2.69 -1.81
C THR A 24 -11.13 2.08 -3.21
N SER A 25 -12.12 2.47 -4.01
CA SER A 25 -12.26 2.05 -5.41
C SER A 25 -11.08 2.47 -6.28
N TRP A 26 -10.54 3.68 -6.04
CA TRP A 26 -9.32 4.13 -6.72
C TRP A 26 -8.12 3.28 -6.33
N VAL A 27 -7.96 2.92 -5.06
CA VAL A 27 -6.86 2.03 -4.61
C VAL A 27 -6.92 0.68 -5.29
N TYR A 28 -8.10 0.05 -5.37
CA TYR A 28 -8.29 -1.20 -6.10
C TYR A 28 -7.99 -1.07 -7.59
N TYR A 29 -8.46 0.01 -8.22
CA TYR A 29 -8.16 0.29 -9.62
C TYR A 29 -6.64 0.45 -9.84
N ALA A 30 -5.99 1.32 -9.07
CA ALA A 30 -4.57 1.60 -9.15
C ALA A 30 -3.72 0.34 -8.95
N ALA A 31 -4.08 -0.51 -7.98
CA ALA A 31 -3.43 -1.80 -7.78
C ALA A 31 -3.65 -2.76 -8.96
N ARG A 32 -4.87 -2.78 -9.53
CA ARG A 32 -5.23 -3.64 -10.67
C ARG A 32 -4.49 -3.24 -11.94
N VAL A 33 -4.32 -1.95 -12.20
CA VAL A 33 -3.61 -1.43 -13.38
C VAL A 33 -2.10 -1.29 -13.18
N GLY A 34 -1.58 -1.63 -11.98
CA GLY A 34 -0.16 -1.60 -11.67
C GLY A 34 0.42 -0.21 -11.41
N LEU A 35 -0.42 0.78 -11.08
CA LEU A 35 0.02 2.14 -10.72
C LEU A 35 0.67 2.20 -9.33
N ILE A 36 0.23 1.34 -8.41
CA ILE A 36 0.81 1.24 -7.07
C ILE A 36 1.23 -0.21 -6.77
N PRO A 37 2.33 -0.42 -6.03
CA PRO A 37 2.76 -1.75 -5.62
C PRO A 37 1.74 -2.36 -4.65
N CYS A 38 1.44 -3.65 -4.84
CA CYS A 38 0.57 -4.40 -3.95
C CYS A 38 1.12 -5.82 -3.71
N HIS A 39 0.94 -6.31 -2.50
CA HIS A 39 1.34 -7.64 -2.05
C HIS A 39 0.12 -8.54 -1.97
N ARG A 40 0.12 -9.65 -2.71
CA ARG A 40 -0.96 -10.65 -2.64
C ARG A 40 -0.67 -11.67 -1.55
N ILE A 41 -1.58 -11.80 -0.60
CA ILE A 41 -1.53 -12.76 0.50
C ILE A 41 -2.78 -13.62 0.42
N GLY A 42 -2.68 -14.75 -0.31
CA GLY A 42 -3.82 -15.57 -0.67
C GLY A 42 -4.83 -14.77 -1.50
N LYS A 43 -6.08 -14.68 -1.03
CA LYS A 43 -7.14 -13.89 -1.67
C LYS A 43 -7.09 -12.39 -1.35
N TYR A 44 -6.27 -11.98 -0.38
CA TYR A 44 -6.20 -10.59 0.06
C TYR A 44 -5.10 -9.84 -0.66
N ILE A 45 -5.36 -8.58 -0.98
CA ILE A 45 -4.32 -7.63 -1.37
C ILE A 45 -3.96 -6.77 -0.17
N ARG A 46 -2.67 -6.50 -0.01
CA ARG A 46 -2.13 -5.64 1.03
C ARG A 46 -1.12 -4.67 0.44
N PHE A 47 -0.90 -3.58 1.13
CA PHE A 47 -0.05 -2.50 0.68
C PHE A 47 1.00 -2.20 1.72
N LYS A 48 2.19 -1.87 1.24
CA LYS A 48 3.25 -1.35 2.08
C LYS A 48 3.32 0.15 1.82
N PRO A 49 2.92 1.00 2.79
CA PRO A 49 2.78 2.43 2.55
C PRO A 49 4.03 3.07 1.94
N SER A 50 5.23 2.80 2.47
CA SER A 50 6.48 3.33 1.90
C SER A 50 6.71 3.01 0.42
N GLU A 51 6.32 1.82 -0.04
CA GLU A 51 6.44 1.45 -1.46
C GLU A 51 5.41 2.18 -2.31
N VAL A 52 4.20 2.36 -1.77
CA VAL A 52 3.13 3.12 -2.44
C VAL A 52 3.50 4.59 -2.56
N TYR A 53 3.94 5.22 -1.47
CA TYR A 53 4.42 6.60 -1.48
C TYR A 53 5.60 6.78 -2.45
N GLY A 54 6.57 5.87 -2.42
CA GLY A 54 7.68 5.89 -3.38
C GLY A 54 7.25 5.76 -4.85
N ALA A 55 6.24 4.95 -5.15
CA ALA A 55 5.70 4.83 -6.50
C ALA A 55 4.92 6.08 -6.96
N LEU A 56 4.27 6.78 -6.02
CA LEU A 56 3.54 8.02 -6.28
C LEU A 56 4.43 9.28 -6.20
N ALA A 57 5.72 9.12 -5.83
CA ALA A 57 6.65 10.21 -5.52
C ALA A 57 6.13 11.18 -4.43
N LEU A 58 5.41 10.62 -3.44
CA LEU A 58 4.89 11.32 -2.25
C LEU A 58 5.82 11.14 -1.05
#